data_AF-A0A355BJA6-F1
#
_entry.id   AF-A0A355BJA6-F1
#
_cell.length_a   1.000
_cell.length_b   1.000
_cell.length_c   1.000
_cell.angle_alpha   90.00
_cell.angle_beta   90.00
_cell.angle_gamma   90.00
#
_symmetry.space_group_name_H-M   'P 1'
#
loop_
_entity.id
_entity.type
_entity.pdbx_description
1 polymer ?
#
loop_
_entity_poly.entity_id
_entity_poly.type
_entity_poly.pdbx_seq_one_letter_code
_entity_poly.pdbx_strand_id
1 'polypeptide(L)'
;LFIRPDAPDNTDRTTESAQGAELSFAQVLRFIWHDYRIRVIMLTTVLSNYTLIIWNNYASLYMTSSQGLALSAGLISVFPLLSSLSIALVLLLIIPRVQAERYVQFLFLGAVSMALGLVLFLLIPAKVFWPLVVFALCFNGGNALLQPLRSSLQADIVASAMLPKVVSIGSAFGLLASIPIGPIAGALYRVHPRLPFYVILANQVFIALLFASLQRATGTGEVARGVSKVFVG
;
A
#
# COMPACT_ATOMS: atom_id res chain seq x y z
N LEU A 1 33.30 13.04 24.61
CA LEU A 1 33.65 13.65 23.32
C LEU A 1 34.12 12.53 22.39
N PHE A 2 33.20 11.82 21.76
CA PHE A 2 33.53 10.74 20.82
C PHE A 2 33.30 11.28 19.40
N ILE A 3 34.38 11.57 18.70
CA ILE A 3 34.37 11.91 17.28
C ILE A 3 34.13 10.59 16.54
N ARG A 4 32.97 10.46 15.89
CA ARG A 4 32.72 9.40 14.90
C ARG A 4 33.67 9.62 13.72
N PRO A 5 34.52 8.66 13.34
CA PRO A 5 35.13 8.67 12.03
C PRO A 5 34.02 8.40 11.00
N ASP A 6 34.06 9.16 9.91
CA ASP A 6 33.34 8.91 8.66
C ASP A 6 31.85 9.27 8.67
N ALA A 7 31.57 10.56 8.91
CA ALA A 7 30.38 11.15 8.29
C ALA A 7 30.65 11.24 6.78
N PRO A 8 29.80 10.66 5.90
CA PRO A 8 29.98 10.81 4.45
C PRO A 8 30.01 12.30 4.12
N ASP A 9 30.99 12.67 3.29
CA ASP A 9 31.26 14.04 2.91
C ASP A 9 29.98 14.72 2.40
N ASN A 10 29.70 15.94 2.89
CA ASN A 10 28.49 16.69 2.49
C ASN A 10 28.50 17.03 0.98
N THR A 11 29.68 16.99 0.37
CA THR A 11 29.91 17.14 -1.06
C THR A 11 29.30 16.02 -1.90
N ASP A 12 29.25 14.77 -1.40
CA ASP A 12 28.63 13.63 -2.11
C ASP A 12 27.10 13.75 -2.16
N ARG A 13 26.47 14.22 -1.07
CA ARG A 13 25.01 14.40 -1.03
C ARG A 13 24.53 15.58 -1.87
N THR A 14 25.32 16.64 -1.93
CA THR A 14 25.02 17.82 -2.75
C THR A 14 25.22 17.54 -4.23
N THR A 15 26.20 16.72 -4.60
CA THR A 15 26.39 16.26 -5.99
C THR A 15 25.34 15.23 -6.43
N GLU A 16 24.97 14.26 -5.58
CA GLU A 16 23.87 13.33 -5.88
C GLU A 16 22.54 14.06 -6.06
N SER A 17 22.21 15.02 -5.19
CA SER A 17 20.96 15.79 -5.30
C SER A 17 20.93 16.69 -6.55
N ALA A 18 22.07 17.25 -6.96
CA ALA A 18 22.20 17.99 -8.22
C ALA A 18 22.03 17.09 -9.44
N GLN A 19 22.65 15.91 -9.46
CA GLN A 19 22.47 14.92 -10.53
C GLN A 19 21.02 14.41 -10.61
N GLY A 20 20.36 14.24 -9.47
CA GLY A 20 18.94 13.91 -9.39
C GLY A 20 18.04 14.98 -10.00
N ALA A 21 18.39 16.26 -9.85
CA ALA A 21 17.68 17.39 -10.45
C ALA A 21 17.80 17.42 -11.98
N GLU A 22 18.93 17.00 -12.54
CA GLU A 22 19.17 16.96 -14.00
C GLU A 22 18.46 15.82 -14.73
N LEU A 23 18.07 14.74 -14.03
CA LEU A 23 17.38 13.60 -14.67
C LEU A 23 16.01 13.99 -15.22
N SER A 24 15.76 13.78 -16.50
CA SER A 24 14.46 14.05 -17.12
C SER A 24 13.37 13.12 -16.59
N PHE A 25 12.12 13.61 -16.51
CA PHE A 25 10.95 12.78 -16.19
C PHE A 25 10.84 11.54 -17.10
N ALA A 26 11.25 11.66 -18.37
CA ALA A 26 11.26 10.54 -19.30
C ALA A 26 12.26 9.43 -18.90
N GLN A 27 13.42 9.80 -18.35
CA GLN A 27 14.42 8.83 -17.87
C GLN A 27 13.91 8.12 -16.62
N VAL A 28 13.31 8.86 -15.68
CA VAL A 28 12.70 8.28 -14.47
C VAL A 28 11.53 7.36 -14.83
N LEU A 29 10.70 7.74 -15.80
CA LEU A 29 9.61 6.90 -16.28
C LEU A 29 10.12 5.61 -16.94
N ARG A 30 11.19 5.69 -17.74
CA ARG A 30 11.87 4.50 -18.29
C ARG A 30 12.43 3.62 -17.18
N PHE A 31 13.06 4.20 -16.15
CA PHE A 31 13.56 3.46 -14.99
C PHE A 31 12.42 2.71 -14.28
N ILE A 32 11.32 3.40 -13.97
CA ILE A 32 10.11 2.79 -13.40
C ILE A 32 9.65 1.63 -14.29
N TRP A 33 9.58 1.83 -15.61
CA TRP A 33 9.12 0.78 -16.53
C TRP A 33 10.08 -0.41 -16.64
N HIS A 34 11.38 -0.27 -16.35
CA HIS A 34 12.36 -1.35 -16.47
C HIS A 34 12.66 -2.07 -15.16
N ASP A 35 12.66 -1.41 -13.99
CA ASP A 35 12.84 -2.08 -12.70
C ASP A 35 11.53 -2.73 -12.21
N TYR A 36 11.51 -4.06 -12.18
CA TYR A 36 10.35 -4.86 -11.78
C TYR A 36 9.86 -4.52 -10.37
N ARG A 37 10.78 -4.29 -9.43
CA ARG A 37 10.45 -4.04 -8.02
C ARG A 37 9.73 -2.72 -7.90
N ILE A 38 10.21 -1.68 -8.57
CA ILE A 38 9.57 -0.36 -8.61
C ILE A 38 8.22 -0.41 -9.32
N ARG A 39 8.09 -1.13 -10.44
CA ARG A 39 6.77 -1.35 -11.08
C ARG A 39 5.76 -1.95 -10.13
N VAL A 40 6.14 -3.01 -9.41
CA VAL A 40 5.27 -3.68 -8.44
C VAL A 40 4.88 -2.74 -7.29
N ILE A 41 5.84 -1.98 -6.74
CA ILE A 41 5.57 -1.02 -5.66
C ILE A 41 4.63 0.10 -6.13
N MET A 42 4.85 0.64 -7.33
CA MET A 42 3.96 1.65 -7.92
C MET A 42 2.57 1.10 -8.17
N LEU A 43 2.46 -0.06 -8.81
CA LEU A 43 1.18 -0.69 -9.11
C LEU A 43 0.41 -0.96 -7.82
N THR A 44 1.04 -1.54 -6.80
CA THR A 44 0.38 -1.80 -5.51
C THR A 44 -0.02 -0.53 -4.77
N THR A 45 0.71 0.58 -4.95
CA THR A 45 0.32 1.91 -4.45
C THR A 45 -0.94 2.41 -5.13
N VAL A 46 -1.01 2.36 -6.47
CA VAL A 46 -2.21 2.75 -7.23
C VAL A 46 -3.42 1.90 -6.82
N LEU A 47 -3.25 0.58 -6.79
CA LEU A 47 -4.30 -0.35 -6.37
C LEU A 47 -4.76 -0.10 -4.93
N SER A 48 -3.86 0.28 -4.01
CA SER A 48 -4.26 0.62 -2.63
C SER A 48 -5.10 1.88 -2.56
N ASN A 49 -4.83 2.87 -3.42
CA ASN A 49 -5.68 4.05 -3.52
C ASN A 49 -7.10 3.69 -3.95
N TYR A 50 -7.26 2.70 -4.83
CA TYR A 50 -8.59 2.23 -5.23
C TYR A 50 -9.35 1.64 -4.04
N THR A 51 -8.68 0.80 -3.25
CA THR A 51 -9.23 0.26 -2.01
C THR A 51 -9.71 1.39 -1.08
N LEU A 52 -8.91 2.43 -0.87
CA LEU A 52 -9.27 3.56 -0.01
C LEU A 52 -10.48 4.35 -0.54
N ILE A 53 -10.54 4.60 -1.85
CA ILE A 53 -11.65 5.35 -2.46
C ILE A 53 -12.96 4.59 -2.32
N ILE A 54 -12.96 3.31 -2.64
CA ILE A 54 -14.17 2.47 -2.52
C ILE A 54 -14.58 2.37 -1.05
N TRP A 55 -13.63 2.15 -0.15
CA TRP A 55 -13.87 2.06 1.28
C TRP A 55 -14.49 3.35 1.84
N ASN A 56 -13.86 4.49 1.60
CA ASN A 56 -14.30 5.78 2.14
C ASN A 56 -15.69 6.19 1.62
N ASN A 57 -16.01 5.85 0.38
CA ASN A 57 -17.28 6.24 -0.22
C ASN A 57 -18.44 5.30 0.16
N TYR A 58 -18.19 4.00 0.33
CA TYR A 58 -19.26 3.00 0.41
C TYR A 58 -19.32 2.21 1.72
N ALA A 59 -18.27 2.18 2.54
CA ALA A 59 -18.26 1.38 3.77
C ALA A 59 -19.37 1.81 4.75
N SER A 60 -19.47 3.11 5.05
CA SER A 60 -20.50 3.64 5.96
C SER A 60 -21.92 3.43 5.40
N LEU A 61 -22.09 3.60 4.08
CA LEU A 61 -23.37 3.32 3.41
C LEU A 61 -23.77 1.85 3.53
N TYR A 62 -22.83 0.92 3.34
CA TYR A 62 -23.09 -0.50 3.53
C TYR A 62 -23.35 -0.87 5.00
N MET A 63 -22.64 -0.26 5.94
CA MET A 63 -22.84 -0.50 7.37
C MET A 63 -24.22 -0.04 7.85
N THR A 64 -24.75 1.06 7.31
CA THR A 64 -26.08 1.61 7.66
C THR A 64 -27.23 0.98 6.87
N SER A 65 -26.99 0.58 5.62
CA SER A 65 -28.04 0.11 4.71
C SER A 65 -28.75 -1.15 5.22
N SER A 66 -30.07 -1.23 4.98
CA SER A 66 -30.90 -2.41 5.26
C SER A 66 -30.51 -3.64 4.44
N GLN A 67 -29.89 -3.43 3.27
CA GLN A 67 -29.34 -4.48 2.42
C GLN A 67 -27.87 -4.82 2.77
N GLY A 68 -27.30 -4.14 3.77
CA GLY A 68 -25.96 -4.38 4.29
C GLY A 68 -26.01 -4.83 5.74
N LEU A 69 -25.28 -4.14 6.62
CA LEU A 69 -25.22 -4.52 8.04
C LEU A 69 -26.36 -3.96 8.88
N ALA A 70 -27.14 -2.99 8.38
CA ALA A 70 -28.27 -2.38 9.09
C ALA A 70 -27.94 -1.92 10.52
N LEU A 71 -26.72 -1.37 10.72
CA LEU A 71 -26.26 -0.88 12.01
C LEU A 71 -26.79 0.53 12.28
N SER A 72 -26.98 0.85 13.57
CA SER A 72 -27.33 2.21 13.97
C SER A 72 -26.16 3.17 13.79
N ALA A 73 -26.47 4.45 13.56
CA ALA A 73 -25.45 5.49 13.42
C ALA A 73 -24.52 5.58 14.64
N GLY A 74 -25.05 5.34 15.84
CA GLY A 74 -24.26 5.34 17.09
C GLY A 74 -23.24 4.19 17.19
N LEU A 75 -23.48 3.05 16.53
CA LEU A 75 -22.48 1.98 16.47
C LEU A 75 -21.40 2.31 15.43
N ILE A 76 -21.78 2.91 14.31
CA ILE A 76 -20.86 3.25 13.23
C ILE A 76 -19.90 4.38 13.65
N SER A 77 -20.33 5.31 14.52
CA SER A 77 -19.45 6.36 15.04
C SER A 77 -18.29 5.82 15.90
N VAL A 78 -18.38 4.59 16.41
CA VAL A 78 -17.29 3.90 17.13
C VAL A 78 -16.28 3.28 16.16
N PHE A 79 -16.66 3.03 14.90
CA PHE A 79 -15.79 2.37 13.93
C PHE A 79 -14.48 3.13 13.62
N PRO A 80 -14.45 4.47 13.49
CA PRO A 80 -13.20 5.22 13.38
C PRO A 80 -12.25 5.00 14.56
N LEU A 81 -12.75 4.89 15.79
CA LEU A 81 -11.92 4.61 16.97
C LEU A 81 -11.26 3.23 16.86
N LEU A 82 -12.02 2.20 16.49
CA LEU A 82 -11.49 0.85 16.27
C LEU A 82 -10.42 0.83 15.17
N SER A 83 -10.66 1.56 14.09
CA SER A 83 -9.73 1.67 12.96
C SER A 83 -8.42 2.31 13.40
N SER A 84 -8.48 3.44 14.11
CA SER A 84 -7.31 4.14 14.63
C SER A 84 -6.52 3.32 15.64
N LEU A 85 -7.19 2.60 16.55
CA LEU A 85 -6.52 1.73 17.51
C LEU A 85 -5.79 0.57 16.79
N SER A 86 -6.43 -0.02 15.78
CA SER A 86 -5.82 -1.08 14.97
C SER A 86 -4.56 -0.61 14.25
N ILE A 87 -4.62 0.59 13.64
CA ILE A 87 -3.46 1.22 12.99
C ILE A 87 -2.37 1.49 14.03
N ALA A 88 -2.70 2.11 15.16
CA ALA A 88 -1.74 2.45 16.21
C ALA A 88 -1.02 1.21 16.76
N LEU A 89 -1.73 0.11 17.01
CA LEU A 89 -1.13 -1.14 17.44
C LEU A 89 -0.10 -1.65 16.44
N VAL A 90 -0.39 -1.61 15.15
CA VAL A 90 0.56 -2.04 14.12
C VAL A 90 1.76 -1.11 14.01
N LEU A 91 1.53 0.20 14.01
CA LEU A 91 2.61 1.19 13.89
C LEU A 91 3.53 1.21 15.12
N LEU A 92 3.01 0.98 16.32
CA LEU A 92 3.79 1.02 17.57
C LEU A 92 4.43 -0.33 17.89
N LEU A 93 3.77 -1.44 17.56
CA LEU A 93 4.22 -2.77 17.98
C LEU A 93 4.88 -3.56 16.85
N ILE A 94 4.40 -3.43 15.60
CA ILE A 94 4.90 -4.26 14.51
C ILE A 94 5.98 -3.52 13.72
N ILE A 95 5.69 -2.34 13.19
CA ILE A 95 6.60 -1.59 12.30
C ILE A 95 8.02 -1.43 12.87
N PRO A 96 8.25 -1.06 14.14
CA PRO A 96 9.60 -0.86 14.68
C PRO A 96 10.42 -2.15 14.75
N ARG A 97 9.76 -3.31 14.65
CA ARG A 97 10.39 -4.64 14.68
C ARG A 97 10.62 -5.22 13.29
N VAL A 98 10.19 -4.55 12.22
CA VAL A 98 10.35 -5.03 10.85
C VAL A 98 11.73 -4.63 10.31
N GLN A 99 12.53 -5.63 9.96
CA GLN A 99 13.84 -5.46 9.33
C GLN A 99 13.69 -5.36 7.80
N ALA A 100 14.67 -4.73 7.13
CA ALA A 100 14.62 -4.43 5.70
C ALA A 100 14.48 -5.69 4.83
N GLU A 101 15.14 -6.78 5.23
CA GLU A 101 15.11 -8.08 4.58
C GLU A 101 13.71 -8.70 4.57
N ARG A 102 12.83 -8.24 5.48
CA ARG A 102 11.48 -8.76 5.66
C ARG A 102 10.40 -7.80 5.15
N TYR A 103 10.74 -6.66 4.55
CA TYR A 103 9.74 -5.69 4.05
C TYR A 103 8.72 -6.35 3.13
N VAL A 104 9.16 -7.10 2.12
CA VAL A 104 8.25 -7.77 1.17
C VAL A 104 7.41 -8.85 1.87
N GLN A 105 7.94 -9.52 2.90
CA GLN A 105 7.21 -10.50 3.69
C GLN A 105 6.04 -9.85 4.45
N PHE A 106 6.30 -8.74 5.13
CA PHE A 106 5.27 -8.02 5.88
C PHE A 106 4.28 -7.29 4.96
N LEU A 107 4.71 -6.82 3.78
CA LEU A 107 3.81 -6.29 2.76
C LEU A 107 2.81 -7.33 2.26
N PHE A 108 3.28 -8.55 1.98
CA PHE A 108 2.42 -9.68 1.66
C PHE A 108 1.47 -10.02 2.81
N LEU A 109 1.98 -10.11 4.04
CA LEU A 109 1.17 -10.40 5.22
C LEU A 109 0.09 -9.34 5.44
N GLY A 110 0.40 -8.06 5.24
CA GLY A 110 -0.56 -6.97 5.30
C GLY A 110 -1.67 -7.11 4.26
N ALA A 111 -1.31 -7.42 3.00
CA ALA A 111 -2.29 -7.63 1.93
C ALA A 111 -3.19 -8.84 2.19
N VAL A 112 -2.64 -9.97 2.67
CA VAL A 112 -3.40 -11.15 3.05
C VAL A 112 -4.31 -10.86 4.25
N SER A 113 -3.80 -10.18 5.28
CA SER A 113 -4.58 -9.76 6.44
C SER A 113 -5.77 -8.90 6.04
N MET A 114 -5.57 -7.97 5.11
CA MET A 114 -6.65 -7.16 4.55
C MET A 114 -7.69 -8.01 3.80
N ALA A 115 -7.25 -8.94 2.96
CA ALA A 115 -8.16 -9.84 2.25
C ALA A 115 -8.99 -10.69 3.22
N LEU A 116 -8.38 -11.26 4.25
CA LEU A 116 -9.08 -12.02 5.30
C LEU A 116 -10.06 -11.14 6.09
N GLY A 117 -9.66 -9.91 6.42
CA GLY A 117 -10.56 -8.92 7.01
C GLY A 117 -11.78 -8.66 6.12
N LEU A 118 -11.59 -8.45 4.82
CA LEU A 118 -12.69 -8.26 3.87
C LEU A 118 -13.61 -9.47 3.75
N VAL A 119 -13.06 -10.68 3.75
CA VAL A 119 -13.88 -11.91 3.79
C VAL A 119 -14.74 -11.91 5.05
N LEU A 120 -14.15 -11.63 6.21
CA LEU A 120 -14.90 -11.52 7.47
C LEU A 120 -16.00 -10.45 7.37
N PHE A 121 -15.67 -9.26 6.87
CA PHE A 121 -16.60 -8.14 6.69
C PHE A 121 -17.81 -8.52 5.84
N LEU A 122 -17.59 -9.24 4.76
CA LEU A 122 -18.64 -9.71 3.86
C LEU A 122 -19.52 -10.79 4.49
N LEU A 123 -19.01 -11.54 5.47
CA LEU A 123 -19.74 -12.59 6.19
C LEU A 123 -20.49 -12.08 7.43
N ILE A 124 -20.31 -10.81 7.82
CA ILE A 124 -20.98 -10.25 8.99
C ILE A 124 -22.50 -10.27 8.79
N PRO A 125 -23.26 -10.89 9.70
CA PRO A 125 -24.72 -10.84 9.65
C PRO A 125 -25.26 -9.44 9.94
N ALA A 126 -26.43 -9.12 9.40
CA ALA A 126 -27.10 -7.86 9.70
C ALA A 126 -27.34 -7.69 11.21
N LYS A 127 -27.22 -6.45 11.69
CA LYS A 127 -27.39 -5.99 13.08
C LYS A 127 -26.36 -6.52 14.07
N VAL A 128 -25.30 -7.20 13.60
CA VAL A 128 -24.22 -7.72 14.45
C VAL A 128 -22.97 -6.84 14.34
N PHE A 129 -22.56 -6.23 15.45
CA PHE A 129 -21.43 -5.28 15.47
C PHE A 129 -20.08 -5.92 15.80
N TRP A 130 -20.01 -6.84 16.76
CA TRP A 130 -18.74 -7.31 17.32
C TRP A 130 -17.71 -7.83 16.29
N PRO A 131 -18.07 -8.48 15.16
CA PRO A 131 -17.10 -8.94 14.18
C PRO A 131 -16.34 -7.79 13.51
N LEU A 132 -16.89 -6.57 13.55
CA LEU A 132 -16.21 -5.37 13.04
C LEU A 132 -14.93 -5.04 13.81
N VAL A 133 -14.79 -5.49 15.06
CA VAL A 133 -13.56 -5.34 15.84
C VAL A 133 -12.43 -6.17 15.22
N VAL A 134 -12.70 -7.45 14.95
CA VAL A 134 -11.74 -8.36 14.32
C VAL A 134 -11.45 -7.91 12.89
N PHE A 135 -12.49 -7.49 12.15
CA PHE A 135 -12.32 -6.88 10.84
C PHE A 135 -11.40 -5.66 10.89
N ALA A 136 -11.61 -4.73 11.82
CA ALA A 136 -10.80 -3.52 11.94
C ALA A 136 -9.32 -3.85 12.21
N LEU A 137 -9.06 -4.82 13.08
CA LEU A 137 -7.70 -5.31 13.36
C LEU A 137 -7.05 -5.90 12.10
N CYS A 138 -7.75 -6.77 11.38
CA CYS A 138 -7.20 -7.41 10.18
C CYS A 138 -7.04 -6.43 9.01
N PHE A 139 -8.07 -5.64 8.71
CA PHE A 139 -8.11 -4.77 7.55
C PHE A 139 -7.33 -3.47 7.77
N ASN A 140 -7.63 -2.71 8.82
CA ASN A 140 -6.91 -1.45 9.07
C ASN A 140 -5.49 -1.71 9.58
N GLY A 141 -5.30 -2.74 10.42
CA GLY A 141 -3.97 -3.17 10.83
C GLY A 141 -3.13 -3.67 9.66
N GLY A 142 -3.70 -4.50 8.78
CA GLY A 142 -3.03 -4.91 7.55
C GLY A 142 -2.66 -3.73 6.65
N ASN A 143 -3.56 -2.75 6.50
CA ASN A 143 -3.32 -1.52 5.74
C ASN A 143 -2.18 -0.68 6.35
N ALA A 144 -2.07 -0.64 7.67
CA ALA A 144 -1.02 0.10 8.38
C ALA A 144 0.39 -0.44 8.10
N LEU A 145 0.52 -1.69 7.66
CA LEU A 145 1.80 -2.24 7.19
C LEU A 145 2.21 -1.70 5.81
N LEU A 146 1.24 -1.43 4.94
CA LEU A 146 1.50 -1.25 3.52
C LEU A 146 2.25 0.05 3.22
N GLN A 147 1.76 1.18 3.70
CA GLN A 147 2.36 2.48 3.39
C GLN A 147 3.79 2.64 3.89
N PRO A 148 4.12 2.48 5.20
CA PRO A 148 5.47 2.69 5.68
C PRO A 148 6.47 1.72 5.05
N LEU A 149 6.11 0.43 4.93
CA LEU A 149 7.02 -0.57 4.37
C LEU A 149 7.25 -0.38 2.86
N ARG A 150 6.25 0.09 2.09
CA ARG A 150 6.46 0.47 0.70
C ARG A 150 7.41 1.65 0.57
N SER A 151 7.21 2.69 1.40
CA SER A 151 8.08 3.87 1.36
C SER A 151 9.52 3.51 1.72
N SER A 152 9.74 2.67 2.73
CA SER A 152 11.07 2.17 3.09
C SER A 152 11.67 1.33 1.97
N LEU A 153 10.92 0.34 1.45
CA LEU A 153 11.40 -0.50 0.35
C LEU A 153 11.73 0.31 -0.91
N GLN A 154 10.96 1.35 -1.20
CA GLN A 154 11.21 2.25 -2.33
C GLN A 154 12.49 3.07 -2.10
N ALA A 155 12.71 3.58 -0.89
CA ALA A 155 13.94 4.30 -0.54
C ALA A 155 15.19 3.41 -0.60
N ASP A 156 15.05 2.11 -0.32
CA ASP A 156 16.16 1.15 -0.43
C ASP A 156 16.51 0.79 -1.88
N ILE A 157 15.54 0.87 -2.80
CA ILE A 157 15.74 0.50 -4.21
C ILE A 157 16.14 1.70 -5.07
N VAL A 158 15.58 2.88 -4.79
CA VAL A 158 15.77 4.07 -5.62
C VAL A 158 16.85 4.96 -5.02
N ALA A 159 17.82 5.37 -5.84
CA ALA A 159 18.82 6.35 -5.43
C ALA A 159 18.16 7.63 -4.89
N SER A 160 18.70 8.17 -3.79
CA SER A 160 18.16 9.35 -3.07
C SER A 160 17.84 10.52 -4.00
N ALA A 161 18.68 10.73 -5.02
CA ALA A 161 18.56 11.72 -6.08
C ALA A 161 17.28 11.59 -6.94
N MET A 162 16.86 10.36 -7.25
CA MET A 162 15.70 10.05 -8.10
C MET A 162 14.40 9.89 -7.31
N LEU A 163 14.49 9.55 -6.02
CA LEU A 163 13.36 9.18 -5.18
C LEU A 163 12.20 10.21 -5.22
N PRO A 164 12.44 11.54 -5.10
CA PRO A 164 11.35 12.52 -5.16
C PRO A 164 10.60 12.50 -6.49
N LYS A 165 11.30 12.33 -7.62
CA LYS A 165 10.69 12.24 -8.95
C LYS A 165 9.90 10.95 -9.12
N VAL A 166 10.41 9.82 -8.64
CA VAL A 166 9.68 8.54 -8.65
C VAL A 166 8.38 8.66 -7.82
N VAL A 167 8.45 9.23 -6.62
CA VAL A 167 7.27 9.46 -5.77
C VAL A 167 6.26 10.39 -6.45
N SER A 168 6.72 11.48 -7.06
CA SER A 168 5.87 12.44 -7.79
C SER A 168 5.14 11.78 -8.96
N ILE A 169 5.86 11.05 -9.81
CA ILE A 169 5.28 10.30 -10.93
C ILE A 169 4.24 9.29 -10.43
N GLY A 170 4.59 8.51 -9.40
CA GLY A 170 3.68 7.52 -8.82
C GLY A 170 2.39 8.14 -8.29
N SER A 171 2.50 9.30 -7.64
CA SER A 171 1.36 10.04 -7.10
C SER A 171 0.47 10.60 -8.21
N ALA A 172 1.06 11.19 -9.24
CA ALA A 172 0.34 11.72 -10.40
C ALA A 172 -0.43 10.61 -11.15
N PHE A 173 0.23 9.47 -11.42
CA PHE A 173 -0.42 8.31 -12.03
C PHE A 173 -1.52 7.74 -11.12
N GLY A 174 -1.27 7.64 -9.82
CA GLY A 174 -2.27 7.18 -8.85
C GLY A 174 -3.52 8.04 -8.86
N LEU A 175 -3.37 9.37 -8.88
CA LEU A 175 -4.50 10.30 -8.96
C LEU A 175 -5.27 10.14 -10.27
N LEU A 176 -4.60 10.12 -11.42
CA LEU A 176 -5.25 9.96 -12.72
C LEU A 176 -6.02 8.63 -12.80
N ALA A 177 -5.39 7.55 -12.35
CA ALA A 177 -5.99 6.23 -12.39
C ALA A 177 -7.15 6.08 -11.38
N SER A 178 -7.22 6.96 -10.37
CA SER A 178 -8.27 6.95 -9.35
C SER A 178 -9.59 7.60 -9.78
N ILE A 179 -9.57 8.53 -10.75
CA ILE A 179 -10.72 9.29 -11.24
C ILE A 179 -11.94 8.39 -11.56
N PRO A 180 -11.81 7.30 -12.35
CA PRO A 180 -12.98 6.50 -12.72
C PRO A 180 -13.48 5.59 -11.58
N ILE A 181 -12.70 5.38 -10.53
CA ILE A 181 -12.99 4.36 -9.51
C ILE A 181 -14.24 4.69 -8.71
N GLY A 182 -14.44 5.96 -8.35
CA GLY A 182 -15.64 6.42 -7.65
C GLY A 182 -16.93 6.11 -8.43
N PRO A 183 -17.08 6.61 -9.67
CA PRO A 183 -18.23 6.29 -10.52
C PRO A 183 -18.44 4.80 -10.77
N ILE A 184 -17.37 4.03 -11.02
CA ILE A 184 -17.45 2.57 -11.22
C ILE A 184 -18.00 1.90 -9.96
N ALA A 185 -17.44 2.22 -8.80
CA ALA A 185 -17.90 1.67 -7.53
C ALA A 185 -19.36 2.08 -7.22
N GLY A 186 -19.76 3.28 -7.60
CA GLY A 186 -21.15 3.73 -7.49
C GLY A 186 -22.11 2.96 -8.38
N ALA A 187 -21.70 2.67 -9.62
CA ALA A 187 -22.48 1.81 -10.52
C ALA A 187 -22.64 0.41 -9.94
N LEU A 188 -21.58 -0.18 -9.39
CA LEU A 188 -21.61 -1.47 -8.72
C LEU A 188 -22.51 -1.45 -7.48
N TYR A 189 -22.44 -0.41 -6.66
CA TYR A 189 -23.25 -0.28 -5.45
C TYR A 189 -24.74 -0.23 -5.76
N ARG A 190 -25.14 0.43 -6.87
CA ARG A 190 -26.54 0.46 -7.33
C ARG A 190 -27.07 -0.91 -7.74
N VAL A 191 -26.22 -1.78 -8.28
CA VAL A 191 -26.61 -3.15 -8.64
C VAL A 191 -26.78 -3.99 -7.37
N HIS A 192 -25.77 -3.99 -6.49
CA HIS A 192 -25.86 -4.66 -5.21
C HIS A 192 -24.83 -4.08 -4.21
N PRO A 193 -25.22 -3.72 -2.97
CA PRO A 193 -24.35 -3.04 -2.00
C PRO A 193 -23.05 -3.77 -1.65
N ARG A 194 -23.00 -5.10 -1.81
CA ARG A 194 -21.78 -5.90 -1.60
C ARG A 194 -20.74 -5.81 -2.72
N LEU A 195 -21.13 -5.48 -3.96
CA LEU A 195 -20.25 -5.59 -5.14
C LEU A 195 -18.97 -4.75 -5.04
N PRO A 196 -18.99 -3.50 -4.54
CA PRO A 196 -17.76 -2.72 -4.39
C PRO A 196 -16.74 -3.40 -3.46
N PHE A 197 -17.19 -4.10 -2.42
CA PHE A 197 -16.29 -4.78 -1.50
C PHE A 197 -15.72 -6.08 -2.07
N TYR A 198 -16.43 -6.76 -2.98
CA TYR A 198 -15.82 -7.85 -3.76
C TYR A 198 -14.70 -7.34 -4.68
N VAL A 199 -14.84 -6.13 -5.24
CA VAL A 199 -13.76 -5.50 -6.01
C VAL A 199 -12.56 -5.21 -5.10
N ILE A 200 -12.79 -4.67 -3.89
CA ILE A 200 -11.69 -4.48 -2.93
C ILE A 200 -11.05 -5.84 -2.60
N LEU A 201 -11.83 -6.89 -2.35
CA LEU A 201 -11.28 -8.22 -2.05
C LEU A 201 -10.41 -8.75 -3.20
N ALA A 202 -10.90 -8.72 -4.44
CA ALA A 202 -10.15 -9.12 -5.61
C ALA A 202 -8.85 -8.30 -5.76
N ASN A 203 -8.94 -7.00 -5.49
CA ASN A 203 -7.79 -6.10 -5.50
C ASN A 203 -6.74 -6.47 -4.43
N GLN A 204 -7.17 -6.78 -3.20
CA GLN A 204 -6.24 -7.19 -2.13
C GLN A 204 -5.59 -8.55 -2.43
N VAL A 205 -6.33 -9.49 -3.02
CA VAL A 205 -5.76 -10.75 -3.51
C VAL A 205 -4.72 -10.48 -4.58
N PHE A 206 -5.01 -9.60 -5.54
CA PHE A 206 -4.07 -9.24 -6.59
C PHE A 206 -2.81 -8.56 -6.04
N ILE A 207 -2.94 -7.63 -5.09
CA ILE A 207 -1.80 -7.03 -4.38
C ILE A 207 -0.98 -8.10 -3.65
N ALA A 208 -1.61 -9.06 -2.98
CA ALA A 208 -0.92 -10.16 -2.31
C ALA A 208 -0.14 -11.03 -3.31
N LEU A 209 -0.72 -11.33 -4.48
CA LEU A 209 -0.03 -12.07 -5.55
C LEU A 209 1.17 -11.29 -6.09
N LEU A 210 1.04 -9.97 -6.25
CA LEU A 210 2.16 -9.11 -6.66
C LEU A 210 3.30 -9.14 -5.62
N PHE A 211 3.00 -9.04 -4.33
CA PHE A 211 4.05 -9.17 -3.31
C PHE A 211 4.63 -10.58 -3.23
N ALA A 212 3.83 -11.63 -3.39
CA ALA A 212 4.34 -13.00 -3.45
C ALA A 212 5.27 -13.21 -4.65
N SER A 213 4.95 -12.64 -5.81
CA SER A 213 5.82 -12.68 -6.98
C SER A 213 7.13 -11.90 -6.75
N LEU A 214 7.07 -10.78 -6.04
CA LEU A 214 8.25 -10.00 -5.66
C LEU A 214 9.16 -10.77 -4.68
N GLN A 215 8.58 -11.49 -3.71
CA GLN A 215 9.35 -12.38 -2.81
C GLN A 215 10.10 -13.47 -3.56
N ARG A 216 9.45 -14.07 -4.57
CA ARG A 216 10.07 -15.11 -5.40
C ARG A 216 11.26 -14.56 -6.18
N ALA A 217 11.12 -13.39 -6.79
CA ALA A 217 12.20 -12.72 -7.51
C ALA A 217 13.38 -12.35 -6.59
N THR A 218 13.11 -11.93 -5.36
CA THR A 218 14.18 -11.64 -4.37
C THR A 218 14.85 -12.89 -3.80
N GLY A 219 14.11 -14.00 -3.66
CA GLY A 219 14.62 -15.27 -3.10
C GLY A 219 15.38 -16.16 -4.09
N THR A 220 15.21 -15.96 -5.40
CA THR A 220 15.84 -16.80 -6.45
C THR A 220 17.17 -16.25 -7.01
N GLY A 221 17.79 -15.27 -6.34
CA GLY A 221 19.14 -14.80 -6.73
C GLY A 221 19.17 -13.96 -8.01
N GLU A 222 18.03 -13.49 -8.55
CA GLU A 222 18.01 -12.50 -9.64
C GLU A 222 18.62 -11.15 -9.24
N VAL A 223 18.81 -10.92 -7.94
CA VAL A 223 19.48 -9.74 -7.36
C VAL A 223 20.90 -9.56 -7.91
N ALA A 224 21.59 -10.64 -8.30
CA ALA A 224 22.93 -10.56 -8.87
C ALA A 224 22.97 -10.03 -10.33
N ARG A 225 21.84 -9.99 -11.05
CA ARG A 225 21.82 -9.61 -12.49
C ARG A 225 21.30 -8.20 -12.78
N GLY A 226 20.55 -7.59 -11.86
CA GLY A 226 19.93 -6.27 -12.07
C GLY A 226 20.89 -5.09 -11.92
N VAL A 227 21.83 -5.17 -10.99
CA VAL A 227 22.75 -4.05 -10.69
C VAL A 227 23.88 -3.94 -11.72
N SER A 228 24.30 -5.06 -12.33
CA SER A 228 25.41 -5.06 -13.30
C SER A 228 25.05 -4.55 -14.70
N LYS A 229 23.76 -4.44 -15.07
CA LYS A 229 23.35 -4.13 -16.45
C LYS A 229 22.94 -2.68 -16.71
N VAL A 230 22.70 -1.88 -15.67
CA VAL A 230 22.29 -0.47 -15.85
C VAL A 230 23.48 0.50 -15.81
N PHE A 231 24.65 0.07 -15.34
CA PHE A 231 25.87 0.89 -15.29
C PHE A 231 26.96 0.49 -16.31
N VAL A 232 26.67 -0.45 -17.22
CA VAL A 232 27.64 -0.91 -18.26
C VAL A 232 27.01 -0.84 -19.67
N GLY A 233 26.10 0.10 -19.90
CA GLY A 233 25.49 0.33 -21.22
C GLY A 233 25.38 1.80 -21.55
#